data_AF-A0A936FIE6-F1
#
_entry.id   AF-A0A936FIE6-F1
#
_cell.length_a   1.000
_cell.length_b   1.000
_cell.length_c   1.000
_cell.angle_alpha   90.00
_cell.angle_beta   90.00
_cell.angle_gamma   90.00
#
_symmetry.space_group_name_H-M   'P 1'
#
loop_
_entity.id
_entity.type
_entity.pdbx_description
1 polymer ?
#
loop_
_entity_poly.entity_id
_entity_poly.type
_entity_poly.pdbx_seq_one_letter_code
_entity_poly.pdbx_strand_id
1 'polypeptide(L)'
;MNASTGTEKLDYVPGKDGLQPGEQARGRVASLLEYRAGDGPLIQIHPDYQLRLERAPQSMVLSWKEDGQPMNASIPVVELDVLLDRGQVVIER
;
A
#
# COMPACT_ATOMS: atom_id res chain seq x y z
N MET A 1 -11.68 -35.76 17.34
CA MET A 1 -11.63 -34.94 16.12
C MET A 1 -11.00 -33.62 16.53
N ASN A 2 -9.70 -33.45 16.28
CA ASN A 2 -9.00 -32.22 16.66
C ASN A 2 -9.14 -31.23 15.51
N ALA A 3 -9.73 -30.08 15.80
CA ALA A 3 -9.80 -28.96 14.87
C ALA A 3 -8.39 -28.42 14.67
N SER A 4 -7.80 -28.71 13.52
CA SER A 4 -6.62 -28.02 13.03
C SER A 4 -7.04 -26.59 12.69
N THR A 5 -6.82 -25.65 13.59
CA THR A 5 -6.81 -24.22 13.28
C THR A 5 -5.67 -23.97 12.30
N GLY A 6 -5.96 -24.14 11.01
CA GLY A 6 -5.12 -23.64 9.94
C GLY A 6 -5.17 -22.12 10.01
N THR A 7 -4.28 -21.52 10.79
CA THR A 7 -3.87 -20.15 10.52
C THR A 7 -3.19 -20.22 9.17
N GLU A 8 -3.92 -19.93 8.10
CA GLU A 8 -3.32 -19.65 6.80
C GLU A 8 -2.29 -18.55 7.06
N LYS A 9 -1.02 -18.94 7.15
CA LYS A 9 0.09 -18.03 6.97
C LYS A 9 -0.14 -17.46 5.57
N LEU A 10 -0.75 -16.29 5.48
CA LEU A 10 -0.69 -15.49 4.27
C LEU A 10 0.80 -15.34 3.99
N ASP A 11 1.30 -16.07 3.00
CA ASP A 11 2.72 -16.10 2.68
C ASP A 11 3.16 -14.65 2.45
N TYR A 12 4.06 -14.19 3.33
CA TYR A 12 4.60 -12.84 3.26
C TYR A 12 5.33 -12.67 1.94
N VAL A 13 4.98 -11.61 1.20
CA VAL A 13 5.65 -11.26 -0.05
C VAL A 13 6.65 -10.16 0.25
N PRO A 14 7.97 -10.38 0.19
CA PRO A 14 8.94 -9.29 0.38
C PRO A 14 8.79 -8.24 -0.72
N GLY A 15 8.92 -6.96 -0.35
CA GLY A 15 8.81 -5.83 -1.27
C GLY A 15 9.99 -4.88 -1.17
N LYS A 16 10.10 -3.96 -2.13
CA LYS A 16 11.12 -2.89 -2.17
C LYS A 16 10.85 -1.76 -1.18
N ASP A 17 9.71 -1.82 -0.48
CA ASP A 17 9.35 -0.90 0.59
C ASP A 17 10.27 -1.01 1.81
N GLY A 18 10.93 -2.17 1.99
CA GLY A 18 11.81 -2.48 3.11
C GLY A 18 11.15 -2.38 4.49
N LEU A 19 9.85 -2.68 4.56
CA LEU A 19 9.05 -2.79 5.77
C LEU A 19 8.66 -4.25 6.02
N GLN A 20 8.48 -4.57 7.30
CA GLN A 20 7.92 -5.84 7.77
C GLN A 20 6.40 -5.74 7.96
N PRO A 21 5.65 -6.86 7.92
CA PRO A 21 4.22 -6.83 8.19
C PRO A 21 3.92 -6.23 9.58
N GLY A 22 2.97 -5.30 9.62
CA GLY A 22 2.59 -4.54 10.81
C GLY A 22 3.38 -3.24 11.00
N GLU A 23 4.47 -3.03 10.26
CA GLU A 23 5.19 -1.75 10.31
C GLU A 23 4.44 -0.65 9.57
N GLN A 24 4.65 0.58 10.04
CA GLN A 24 4.11 1.79 9.44
C GLN A 24 5.23 2.72 9.03
N ALA A 25 4.98 3.47 7.95
CA ALA A 25 5.87 4.51 7.47
C ALA A 25 5.08 5.73 7.01
N ARG A 26 5.81 6.83 6.78
CA ARG A 26 5.29 7.96 6.02
C ARG A 26 5.77 7.83 4.57
N GLY A 27 5.03 8.45 3.69
CA GLY A 27 5.45 8.60 2.31
C GLY A 27 4.73 9.75 1.66
N ARG A 28 5.05 9.98 0.40
CA ARG A 28 4.36 10.96 -0.42
C ARG A 28 4.18 10.45 -1.84
N VAL A 29 3.18 11.00 -2.50
CA VAL A 29 2.99 10.85 -3.94
C VAL A 29 3.85 11.90 -4.64
N ALA A 30 4.82 11.48 -5.44
CA ALA A 30 5.73 12.38 -6.14
C ALA A 30 5.26 12.75 -7.55
N SER A 31 4.38 11.93 -8.14
CA SER A 31 3.71 12.18 -9.41
C SER A 31 2.35 11.49 -9.42
N LEU A 32 1.41 11.88 -10.29
CA LEU A 32 0.07 11.28 -10.36
C LEU A 32 0.12 9.74 -10.22
N LEU A 33 -0.53 9.24 -9.20
CA LEU A 33 -0.69 7.82 -8.94
C LEU A 33 -2.08 7.42 -9.38
N GLU A 34 -2.15 6.51 -10.33
CA GLU A 34 -3.40 5.93 -10.80
C GLU A 34 -3.40 4.45 -10.49
N TYR A 35 -4.43 3.98 -9.80
CA TYR A 35 -4.53 2.58 -9.40
C TYR A 35 -5.97 2.10 -9.47
N ARG A 36 -6.19 0.89 -9.98
CA ARG A 36 -7.50 0.26 -10.03
C ARG A 36 -7.42 -1.10 -9.36
N ALA A 37 -8.16 -1.26 -8.26
CA ALA A 37 -8.27 -2.55 -7.57
C ALA A 37 -9.28 -3.44 -8.30
N GLY A 38 -8.80 -4.34 -9.17
CA GLY A 38 -9.66 -5.21 -9.97
C GLY A 38 -10.67 -4.41 -10.81
N ASP A 39 -11.96 -4.71 -10.66
CA ASP A 39 -13.06 -3.98 -11.32
C ASP A 39 -13.55 -2.76 -10.54
N GLY A 40 -12.86 -2.38 -9.46
CA GLY A 40 -13.18 -1.21 -8.65
C GLY A 40 -12.99 0.12 -9.40
N PRO A 41 -13.35 1.25 -8.77
CA PRO A 41 -13.12 2.57 -9.34
C PRO A 41 -11.63 2.83 -9.56
N LEU A 42 -11.31 3.70 -10.53
CA LEU A 42 -9.96 4.24 -10.66
C LEU A 42 -9.72 5.19 -9.49
N ILE A 43 -8.71 4.88 -8.69
CA ILE A 43 -8.18 5.76 -7.65
C ILE A 43 -7.11 6.63 -8.30
N GLN A 44 -7.22 7.93 -8.11
CA GLN A 44 -6.21 8.90 -8.50
C GLN A 44 -5.74 9.62 -7.25
N ILE A 45 -4.42 9.62 -7.00
CA ILE A 45 -3.82 10.39 -5.92
C ILE A 45 -2.88 11.40 -6.56
N HIS A 46 -3.14 12.68 -6.32
CA HIS A 46 -2.37 13.76 -6.92
C HIS A 46 -0.98 13.90 -6.25
N PRO A 47 -0.01 14.50 -6.96
CA PRO A 47 1.30 14.82 -6.37
C PRO A 47 1.17 15.62 -5.07
N ASP A 48 2.18 15.52 -4.22
CA ASP A 48 2.33 16.21 -2.92
C ASP A 48 1.39 15.72 -1.81
N TYR A 49 0.51 14.77 -2.12
CA TYR A 49 -0.29 14.10 -1.10
C TYR A 49 0.59 13.30 -0.15
N GLN A 50 0.39 13.56 1.14
CA GLN A 50 1.04 12.86 2.24
C GLN A 50 0.33 11.54 2.50
N LEU A 51 1.11 10.47 2.58
CA LEU A 51 0.64 9.11 2.79
C LEU A 51 1.05 8.62 4.19
N ARG A 52 0.11 7.96 4.85
CA ARG A 52 0.41 6.97 5.89
C ARG A 52 0.39 5.61 5.24
N LEU A 53 1.47 4.85 5.45
CA LEU A 53 1.68 3.53 4.88
C LEU A 53 1.61 2.50 6.00
N GLU A 54 0.89 1.41 5.78
CA GLU A 54 0.85 0.25 6.67
C GLU A 54 1.08 -1.03 5.89
N ARG A 55 2.12 -1.78 6.28
CA ARG A 55 2.55 -2.98 5.58
C ARG A 55 1.72 -4.19 6.03
N ALA A 56 0.92 -4.75 5.13
CA ALA A 56 0.24 -6.05 5.34
C ALA A 56 1.16 -7.22 4.94
N PRO A 57 0.78 -8.50 4.96
CA PRO A 57 1.64 -9.57 4.43
C PRO A 57 1.90 -9.48 2.92
N GLN A 58 0.88 -9.11 2.13
CA GLN A 58 0.90 -9.16 0.66
C GLN A 58 0.57 -7.83 -0.03
N SER A 59 0.31 -6.79 0.75
CA SER A 59 -0.06 -5.47 0.25
C SER A 59 0.50 -4.36 1.14
N MET A 60 0.31 -3.14 0.67
CA MET A 60 0.48 -1.91 1.43
C MET A 60 -0.85 -1.17 1.48
N VAL A 61 -1.28 -0.79 2.68
CA VAL A 61 -2.41 0.11 2.85
C VAL A 61 -1.87 1.54 2.81
N LEU A 62 -2.32 2.30 1.81
CA LEU A 62 -2.08 3.72 1.68
C LEU A 62 -3.28 4.45 2.30
N SER A 63 -3.02 5.43 3.15
CA SER A 63 -4.06 6.30 3.71
C SER A 63 -3.66 7.77 3.53
N TRP A 64 -4.60 8.59 3.07
CA TRP A 64 -4.37 10.02 2.82
C TRP A 64 -5.63 10.83 3.14
N LYS A 65 -5.58 12.15 2.92
CA LYS A 65 -6.74 13.03 3.00
C LYS A 65 -6.98 13.70 1.65
N GLU A 66 -8.22 13.71 1.20
CA GLU A 66 -8.68 14.40 0.00
C GLU A 66 -9.88 15.26 0.37
N ASP A 67 -9.83 16.57 0.09
CA ASP A 67 -10.85 17.53 0.53
C ASP A 67 -11.21 17.43 2.02
N GLY A 68 -10.22 17.12 2.86
CA GLY A 68 -10.36 16.90 4.30
C GLY A 68 -10.94 15.55 4.69
N GLN A 69 -11.41 14.74 3.74
CA GLN A 69 -11.97 13.41 3.97
C GLN A 69 -10.87 12.36 4.02
N PRO A 70 -10.92 11.41 4.97
CA PRO A 70 -9.96 10.31 5.02
C PRO A 70 -10.22 9.31 3.89
N MET A 71 -9.17 8.97 3.16
CA MET A 71 -9.19 8.03 2.04
C MET A 71 -8.19 6.90 2.32
N ASN A 72 -8.46 5.71 1.78
CA ASN A 72 -7.52 4.59 1.83
C ASN A 72 -7.59 3.71 0.58
N ALA A 73 -6.50 3.02 0.29
CA ALA A 73 -6.39 2.03 -0.77
C ALA A 73 -5.41 0.93 -0.36
N SER A 74 -5.72 -0.33 -0.69
CA SER A 74 -4.79 -1.45 -0.53
C SER A 74 -4.19 -1.79 -1.89
N ILE A 75 -2.87 -1.67 -2.01
CA ILE A 75 -2.10 -1.93 -3.22
C ILE A 75 -1.25 -3.19 -2.99
N PRO A 76 -1.35 -4.23 -3.83
CA PRO A 76 -0.47 -5.41 -3.77
C PRO A 76 1.00 -5.01 -3.78
N VAL A 77 1.85 -5.75 -3.07
CA VAL A 77 3.30 -5.44 -2.99
C VAL A 77 3.94 -5.38 -4.36
N VAL A 78 3.57 -6.29 -5.26
CA VAL A 78 4.11 -6.33 -6.63
C VAL A 78 3.78 -5.04 -7.40
N GLU A 79 2.58 -4.49 -7.21
CA GLU A 79 2.18 -3.22 -7.84
C GLU A 79 2.83 -2.03 -7.14
N LEU A 80 2.95 -2.06 -5.81
CA LEU A 80 3.66 -1.02 -5.07
C LEU A 80 5.12 -0.92 -5.53
N ASP A 81 5.80 -2.05 -5.74
CA ASP A 81 7.18 -2.08 -6.22
C ASP A 81 7.32 -1.36 -7.56
N VAL A 82 6.35 -1.51 -8.46
CA VAL A 82 6.32 -0.79 -9.74
C VAL A 82 6.16 0.72 -9.50
N LEU A 83 5.30 1.13 -8.57
CA LEU A 83 5.12 2.55 -8.22
C LEU A 83 6.38 3.16 -7.58
N LEU A 84 7.09 2.40 -6.75
CA LEU A 84 8.37 2.80 -6.14
C LEU A 84 9.47 2.91 -7.20
N ASP A 85 9.59 1.93 -8.10
CA ASP A 85 10.57 1.94 -9.19
C ASP A 85 10.36 3.11 -10.16
N ARG A 86 9.11 3.47 -10.42
CA ARG A 86 8.75 4.65 -11.23
C ARG A 86 8.92 5.96 -10.48
N GLY A 87 9.22 5.92 -9.18
CA GLY A 87 9.30 7.09 -8.32
C GLY A 87 7.97 7.80 -8.13
N GLN A 88 6.83 7.14 -8.37
CA GLN A 88 5.50 7.72 -8.16
C GLN A 88 5.16 7.82 -6.67
N VAL A 89 5.65 6.85 -5.90
CA VAL A 89 5.58 6.84 -4.42
C VAL A 89 7.00 6.93 -3.89
N VAL A 90 7.19 7.76 -2.87
CA VAL A 90 8.43 7.85 -2.10
C VAL A 90 8.13 7.52 -0.65
N ILE A 91 8.86 6.56 -0.08
CA ILE A 91 8.80 6.24 1.34
C ILE A 91 9.78 7.15 2.07
N GLU A 92 9.28 7.85 3.08
CA GLU A 92 10.03 8.76 3.93
C GLU A 92 10.36 8.00 5.22
N ARG A 93 11.65 7.69 5.41
CA ARG A 93 12.17 7.03 6.62
C ARG A 93 12.80 8.05 7.55
#